data_AF-A0A9W8EZM8-F1
#
_entry.id   AF-A0A9W8EZM8-F1
#
_cell.length_a   1.000
_cell.length_b   1.000
_cell.length_c   1.000
_cell.angle_alpha   90.00
_cell.angle_beta   90.00
_cell.angle_gamma   90.00
#
_symmetry.space_group_name_H-M   'P 1'
#
loop_
_entity.id
_entity.type
_entity.pdbx_description
1 polymer ?
#
loop_
_entity_poly.entity_id
_entity_poly.type
_entity_poly.pdbx_seq_one_letter_code
_entity_poly.pdbx_strand_id
1 'polypeptide(L)'
;MRLLASVVGLALLVAQQVVCVTPPPGADSLQACSSVVTRKEVRDLSPEEWSAYSSAVQSAYNDRWIDWFGFLHDRVAGVIHSNAVFLVYHRKMTRDYEQILQQYNPSVAVPFWNTLIDYQNPGGSPVLSDSYFGGNGNAASDNCVTGGIAGSWKLTFPDVHCLRRNFGEADTIKSWYSPEFITSVLQRSTAYSDLRAGLENTIHGLPHLSLGGDMNTMHSPLDPVFWLHHSNIDRLFSQWQAVNPDERTYAYDGTDIKNNAVSLNDHLTSTTTPVYEVMRLGYGSMCYTYSTIQAAGGSSNNLARRQKCIVRPSKATEAVRKLPPKLLSSYYPSFAKGGVVSALENELGDYDPRRPMSADGVVEHKPFVASEKMRGHMPKAGTLDNMYIKMMGANVTEVKQFEKMADEMVDALNSENYLSPYLVDLLEKE
;
A
#
# COMPACT_ATOMS: atom_id res chain seq x y z
N MET A 1 -9.36 -33.05 63.53
CA MET A 1 -9.70 -32.93 62.10
C MET A 1 -10.45 -31.62 61.87
N ARG A 2 -9.77 -30.62 61.29
CA ARG A 2 -10.33 -29.53 60.47
C ARG A 2 -9.14 -28.71 59.96
N LEU A 3 -8.74 -28.99 58.72
CA LEU A 3 -7.67 -28.29 58.02
C LEU A 3 -8.13 -26.86 57.66
N LEU A 4 -7.23 -25.91 57.87
CA LEU A 4 -7.20 -24.62 57.22
C LEU A 4 -6.83 -24.82 55.74
N ALA A 5 -7.64 -24.32 54.82
CA ALA A 5 -7.28 -24.19 53.41
C ALA A 5 -7.33 -22.70 53.04
N SER A 6 -6.17 -22.07 53.10
CA SER A 6 -5.91 -20.73 52.57
C SER A 6 -5.76 -20.85 51.05
N VAL A 7 -6.73 -20.36 50.29
CA VAL A 7 -6.59 -20.26 48.83
C VAL A 7 -5.87 -18.94 48.53
N VAL A 8 -4.55 -19.02 48.36
CA VAL A 8 -3.77 -17.95 47.73
C VAL A 8 -3.96 -18.11 46.22
N GLY A 9 -4.81 -17.27 45.64
CA GLY A 9 -4.91 -17.15 44.19
C GLY A 9 -3.64 -16.53 43.64
N LEU A 10 -2.81 -17.35 42.99
CA LEU A 10 -1.65 -16.88 42.24
C LEU A 10 -2.19 -16.20 40.96
N ALA A 11 -2.23 -14.88 40.94
CA ALA A 11 -2.43 -14.13 39.72
C ALA A 11 -1.19 -14.35 38.83
N LEU A 12 -1.31 -15.21 37.82
CA LEU A 12 -0.35 -15.27 36.72
C LEU A 12 -0.44 -13.96 35.94
N LEU A 13 0.38 -12.98 36.33
CA LEU A 13 0.81 -11.91 35.43
C LEU A 13 1.61 -12.60 34.32
N VAL A 14 0.95 -12.89 33.19
CA VAL A 14 1.65 -13.10 31.94
C VAL A 14 2.23 -11.74 31.57
N ALA A 15 3.44 -11.47 32.03
CA ALA A 15 4.24 -10.39 31.48
C ALA A 15 4.38 -10.70 29.98
N GLN A 16 3.69 -9.95 29.12
CA GLN A 16 4.03 -9.91 27.71
C GLN A 16 5.49 -9.47 27.65
N GLN A 17 6.40 -10.43 27.46
CA GLN A 17 7.78 -10.10 27.15
C GLN A 17 7.73 -9.31 25.85
N VAL A 18 8.07 -8.02 25.93
CA VAL A 18 8.34 -7.20 24.76
C VAL A 18 9.57 -7.83 24.12
N VAL A 19 9.37 -8.66 23.09
CA VAL A 19 10.46 -9.24 22.32
C VAL A 19 10.95 -8.15 21.38
N CYS A 20 11.86 -7.30 21.86
CA CYS A 20 12.52 -6.33 20.99
C CYS A 20 13.28 -7.10 19.90
N VAL A 21 12.99 -6.81 18.63
CA VAL A 21 13.74 -7.40 17.53
C VAL A 21 15.11 -6.73 17.51
N THR A 22 16.15 -7.49 17.87
CA THR A 22 17.52 -6.95 17.86
C THR A 22 17.98 -6.83 16.41
N PRO A 23 18.32 -5.63 15.92
CA PRO A 23 18.84 -5.47 14.56
C PRO A 23 20.13 -6.28 14.38
N PRO A 24 20.42 -6.81 13.17
CA PRO A 24 21.72 -7.42 12.90
C PRO A 24 22.83 -6.34 12.96
N PRO A 25 24.09 -6.70 13.28
CA PRO A 25 25.18 -5.72 13.40
C PRO A 25 25.35 -4.80 12.17
N GLY A 26 25.07 -5.31 10.97
CA GLY A 26 25.11 -4.51 9.74
C GLY A 26 24.08 -3.37 9.72
N ALA A 27 22.92 -3.55 10.35
CA ALA A 27 21.88 -2.52 10.42
C ALA A 27 22.26 -1.35 11.32
N ASP A 28 22.99 -1.60 12.42
CA ASP A 28 23.49 -0.55 13.32
C ASP A 28 24.56 0.33 12.65
N SER A 29 25.21 -0.17 11.60
CA SER A 29 26.23 0.56 10.85
C SER A 29 25.67 1.49 9.76
N LEU A 30 24.36 1.38 9.45
CA LEU A 30 23.73 2.20 8.42
C LEU A 30 23.73 3.67 8.83
N GLN A 31 24.28 4.51 7.96
CA GLN A 31 24.31 5.96 8.17
C GLN A 31 22.92 6.56 7.97
N ALA A 32 22.58 7.54 8.79
CA ALA A 32 21.41 8.38 8.54
C ALA A 32 21.63 9.16 7.23
N CYS A 33 20.56 9.29 6.44
CA CYS A 33 20.60 10.04 5.20
C CYS A 33 20.85 11.52 5.45
N SER A 34 21.70 12.14 4.61
CA SER A 34 21.96 13.58 4.65
C SER A 34 20.75 14.41 4.18
N SER A 35 19.93 13.82 3.29
CA SER A 35 18.66 14.37 2.83
C SER A 35 17.65 13.24 2.69
N VAL A 36 16.39 13.53 2.99
CA VAL A 36 15.27 12.57 2.90
C VAL A 36 14.21 13.20 2.00
N VAL A 37 13.88 12.53 0.89
CA VAL A 37 12.78 12.96 0.01
C VAL A 37 11.43 12.47 0.53
N THR A 38 10.37 13.23 0.34
CA THR A 38 9.02 12.85 0.80
C THR A 38 8.17 12.39 -0.37
N ARG A 39 7.75 11.12 -0.36
CA ARG A 39 6.74 10.58 -1.27
C ARG A 39 5.36 11.07 -0.83
N LYS A 40 4.64 11.71 -1.74
CA LYS A 40 3.30 12.26 -1.51
C LYS A 40 2.25 11.44 -2.24
N GLU A 41 0.99 11.60 -1.83
CA GLU A 41 -0.13 11.10 -2.62
C GLU A 41 -0.09 11.85 -3.96
N VAL A 42 -0.31 11.15 -5.08
CA VAL A 42 -0.14 11.75 -6.42
C VAL A 42 -1.02 12.98 -6.65
N ARG A 43 -2.21 13.05 -6.03
CA ARG A 43 -3.13 14.18 -6.12
C ARG A 43 -2.73 15.36 -5.21
N ASP A 44 -1.76 15.16 -4.30
CA ASP A 44 -1.19 16.20 -3.44
C ASP A 44 0.07 16.84 -4.02
N LEU A 45 0.54 16.39 -5.19
CA LEU A 45 1.67 17.00 -5.87
C LEU A 45 1.30 18.40 -6.38
N SER A 46 2.20 19.37 -6.18
CA SER A 46 2.07 20.66 -6.87
C SER A 46 2.24 20.48 -8.39
N PRO A 47 1.80 21.45 -9.21
CA PRO A 47 2.05 21.41 -10.66
C PRO A 47 3.54 21.25 -11.01
N GLU A 48 4.42 21.89 -10.24
CA GLU A 48 5.87 21.79 -10.41
C GLU A 48 6.39 20.40 -10.06
N GLU A 49 5.89 19.80 -8.97
CA GLU A 49 6.24 18.43 -8.57
C GLU A 49 5.74 17.40 -9.59
N TRP A 50 4.51 17.56 -10.08
CA TRP A 50 3.95 16.72 -11.13
C TRP A 50 4.72 16.87 -12.44
N SER A 51 5.04 18.09 -12.85
CA SER A 51 5.84 18.36 -14.06
C SER A 51 7.24 17.75 -13.95
N ALA A 52 7.89 17.89 -12.80
CA ALA A 52 9.20 17.27 -12.53
C ALA A 52 9.13 15.75 -12.59
N TYR A 53 8.13 15.14 -11.96
CA TYR A 53 7.93 13.69 -11.96
C TYR A 53 7.64 13.17 -13.37
N SER A 54 6.59 13.67 -14.02
CA SER A 54 6.17 13.23 -15.36
C SER A 54 7.28 13.39 -16.40
N SER A 55 8.06 14.50 -16.35
CA SER A 55 9.20 14.70 -17.23
C SER A 55 10.31 13.68 -16.98
N ALA A 56 10.65 13.39 -15.72
CA ALA A 56 11.64 12.37 -15.38
C ALA A 56 11.20 10.97 -15.81
N VAL A 57 9.92 10.63 -15.66
CA VAL A 57 9.35 9.36 -16.15
C VAL A 57 9.47 9.27 -17.67
N GLN A 58 9.16 10.36 -18.40
CA GLN A 58 9.31 10.39 -19.85
C GLN A 58 10.78 10.23 -20.29
N SER A 59 11.73 10.85 -19.59
CA SER A 59 13.17 10.65 -19.83
C SER A 59 13.59 9.20 -19.57
N ALA A 60 13.16 8.61 -18.45
CA ALA A 60 13.46 7.21 -18.13
C ALA A 60 12.85 6.23 -19.15
N TYR A 61 11.64 6.51 -19.65
CA TYR A 61 11.03 5.75 -20.75
C TYR A 61 11.85 5.86 -22.04
N ASN A 62 12.28 7.07 -22.44
CA ASN A 62 13.09 7.28 -23.64
C ASN A 62 14.41 6.49 -23.58
N ASP A 63 15.00 6.39 -22.38
CA ASP A 63 16.24 5.63 -22.11
C ASP A 63 16.01 4.14 -21.82
N ARG A 64 14.78 3.63 -22.03
CA ARG A 64 14.40 2.22 -21.90
C ARG A 64 14.51 1.63 -20.49
N TRP A 65 14.50 2.46 -19.46
CA TRP A 65 14.47 1.98 -18.07
C TRP A 65 13.16 1.26 -17.74
N ILE A 66 12.03 1.70 -18.28
CA ILE A 66 10.73 1.05 -18.09
C ILE A 66 10.74 -0.37 -18.65
N ASP A 67 11.23 -0.55 -19.88
CA ASP A 67 11.45 -1.87 -20.49
C ASP A 67 12.36 -2.76 -19.62
N TRP A 68 13.46 -2.19 -19.09
CA TRP A 68 14.41 -2.92 -18.24
C TRP A 68 13.79 -3.39 -16.92
N PHE A 69 12.99 -2.56 -16.27
CA PHE A 69 12.30 -2.95 -15.04
C PHE A 69 11.21 -3.99 -15.30
N GLY A 70 10.48 -3.88 -16.42
CA GLY A 70 9.54 -4.92 -16.87
C GLY A 70 10.25 -6.26 -17.08
N PHE A 71 11.41 -6.25 -17.75
CA PHE A 71 12.26 -7.42 -17.92
C PHE A 71 12.76 -7.98 -16.58
N LEU A 72 13.34 -7.15 -15.71
CA LEU A 72 13.88 -7.59 -14.43
C LEU A 72 12.81 -8.30 -13.61
N HIS A 73 11.64 -7.67 -13.47
CA HIS A 73 10.53 -8.20 -12.70
C HIS A 73 10.03 -9.53 -13.27
N ASP A 74 9.84 -9.64 -14.59
CA ASP A 74 9.49 -10.91 -15.24
C ASP A 74 10.49 -12.03 -14.91
N ARG A 75 11.79 -11.72 -14.99
CA ARG A 75 12.86 -12.68 -14.74
C ARG A 75 12.92 -13.21 -13.31
N VAL A 76 12.54 -12.38 -12.33
CA VAL A 76 12.62 -12.74 -10.90
C VAL A 76 11.26 -13.01 -10.26
N ALA A 77 10.16 -12.79 -10.97
CA ALA A 77 8.78 -12.86 -10.48
C ALA A 77 8.48 -14.10 -9.64
N GLY A 78 8.97 -15.27 -10.08
CA GLY A 78 8.73 -16.55 -9.42
C GLY A 78 9.37 -16.71 -8.04
N VAL A 79 10.24 -15.79 -7.61
CA VAL A 79 10.89 -15.84 -6.29
C VAL A 79 10.70 -14.58 -5.46
N ILE A 80 10.03 -13.55 -5.99
CA ILE A 80 9.77 -12.28 -5.29
C ILE A 80 8.30 -12.10 -4.87
N HIS A 81 7.42 -13.05 -5.18
CA HIS A 81 6.00 -13.06 -4.81
C HIS A 81 5.63 -14.27 -3.95
N SER A 82 4.53 -14.16 -3.22
CA SER A 82 3.93 -15.18 -2.38
C SER A 82 4.86 -15.73 -1.30
N ASN A 83 5.80 -14.90 -0.85
CA ASN A 83 6.82 -15.27 0.13
C ASN A 83 7.35 -14.04 0.90
N ALA A 84 8.21 -14.26 1.90
CA ALA A 84 8.65 -13.19 2.80
C ALA A 84 9.40 -12.04 2.10
N VAL A 85 10.05 -12.28 0.95
CA VAL A 85 10.81 -11.26 0.21
C VAL A 85 9.92 -10.19 -0.44
N PHE A 86 8.63 -10.45 -0.63
CA PHE A 86 7.70 -9.59 -1.39
C PHE A 86 7.77 -8.10 -1.02
N LEU A 87 7.48 -7.71 0.23
CA LEU A 87 7.41 -6.28 0.59
C LEU A 87 8.78 -5.60 0.48
N VAL A 88 9.83 -6.27 0.96
CA VAL A 88 11.19 -5.72 1.00
C VAL A 88 11.83 -5.61 -0.40
N TYR A 89 11.51 -6.53 -1.31
CA TYR A 89 11.98 -6.46 -2.69
C TYR A 89 11.31 -5.32 -3.46
N HIS A 90 9.98 -5.20 -3.37
CA HIS A 90 9.24 -4.15 -4.07
C HIS A 90 9.55 -2.75 -3.51
N ARG A 91 9.81 -2.64 -2.20
CA ARG A 91 10.39 -1.44 -1.58
C ARG A 91 11.71 -1.05 -2.26
N LYS A 92 12.66 -1.98 -2.34
CA LYS A 92 13.97 -1.75 -2.96
C LYS A 92 13.84 -1.39 -4.44
N MET A 93 13.03 -2.14 -5.20
CA MET A 93 12.83 -1.92 -6.63
C MET A 93 12.20 -0.54 -6.91
N THR A 94 11.23 -0.11 -6.10
CA THR A 94 10.64 1.24 -6.21
C THR A 94 11.65 2.32 -5.86
N ARG A 95 12.53 2.08 -4.89
CA ARG A 95 13.64 2.99 -4.56
C ARG A 95 14.68 3.04 -5.69
N ASP A 96 15.02 1.93 -6.31
CA ASP A 96 15.94 1.88 -7.45
C ASP A 96 15.38 2.66 -8.64
N TYR A 97 14.09 2.50 -8.94
CA TYR A 97 13.39 3.30 -9.93
C TYR A 97 13.42 4.79 -9.60
N GLU A 98 13.14 5.17 -8.35
CA GLU A 98 13.24 6.57 -7.89
C GLU A 98 14.66 7.13 -8.06
N GLN A 99 15.70 6.34 -7.77
CA GLN A 99 17.10 6.76 -7.96
C GLN A 99 17.47 6.95 -9.44
N ILE A 100 16.87 6.18 -10.35
CA ILE A 100 16.98 6.41 -11.80
C ILE A 100 16.29 7.73 -12.17
N LEU A 101 15.06 7.97 -11.69
CA LEU A 101 14.38 9.24 -11.95
C LEU A 101 15.18 10.45 -11.42
N GLN A 102 15.82 10.28 -10.26
CA GLN A 102 16.68 11.29 -9.64
C GLN A 102 17.95 11.62 -10.44
N GLN A 103 18.36 10.79 -11.42
CA GLN A 103 19.42 11.14 -12.37
C GLN A 103 18.97 12.23 -13.35
N TYR A 104 17.68 12.28 -13.70
CA TYR A 104 17.12 13.30 -14.57
C TYR A 104 16.68 14.53 -13.79
N ASN A 105 16.10 14.32 -12.60
CA ASN A 105 15.72 15.41 -11.70
C ASN A 105 15.90 15.01 -10.23
N PRO A 106 16.93 15.54 -9.54
CA PRO A 106 17.25 15.17 -8.16
C PRO A 106 16.16 15.45 -7.13
N SER A 107 15.18 16.32 -7.42
CA SER A 107 14.08 16.62 -6.48
C SER A 107 12.91 15.63 -6.58
N VAL A 108 12.92 14.72 -7.55
CA VAL A 108 11.83 13.77 -7.76
C VAL A 108 11.76 12.74 -6.62
N ALA A 109 10.54 12.51 -6.15
CA ALA A 109 10.17 11.36 -5.35
C ALA A 109 9.04 10.62 -6.08
N VAL A 110 9.04 9.28 -6.03
CA VAL A 110 7.96 8.49 -6.62
C VAL A 110 6.71 8.69 -5.77
N PRO A 111 5.62 9.28 -6.29
CA PRO A 111 4.39 9.44 -5.53
C PRO A 111 3.76 8.08 -5.24
N PHE A 112 2.83 8.03 -4.31
CA PHE A 112 1.98 6.88 -4.12
C PHE A 112 0.57 7.17 -4.61
N TRP A 113 -0.09 6.17 -5.18
CA TRP A 113 -1.51 6.23 -5.45
C TRP A 113 -2.24 5.58 -4.29
N ASN A 114 -2.96 6.38 -3.49
CA ASN A 114 -3.81 5.80 -2.45
C ASN A 114 -5.06 5.21 -3.08
N THR A 115 -4.99 3.93 -3.43
CA THR A 115 -6.06 3.13 -4.03
C THR A 115 -7.29 3.00 -3.14
N LEU A 116 -7.17 3.26 -1.83
CA LEU A 116 -8.28 3.25 -0.89
C LEU A 116 -9.23 4.44 -1.09
N ILE A 117 -8.77 5.52 -1.72
CA ILE A 117 -9.62 6.68 -2.07
C ILE A 117 -10.58 6.31 -3.20
N ASP A 118 -10.10 5.55 -4.19
CA ASP A 118 -10.88 5.23 -5.40
C ASP A 118 -11.55 3.85 -5.33
N TYR A 119 -11.47 3.17 -4.19
CA TYR A 119 -11.78 1.74 -4.08
C TYR A 119 -13.17 1.35 -4.63
N GLN A 120 -14.17 2.23 -4.57
CA GLN A 120 -15.52 1.93 -5.05
C GLN A 120 -15.66 2.01 -6.56
N ASN A 121 -15.01 3.00 -7.17
CA ASN A 121 -15.03 3.23 -8.61
C ASN A 121 -13.61 3.44 -9.12
N PRO A 122 -12.77 2.39 -9.14
CA PRO A 122 -11.37 2.56 -9.50
C PRO A 122 -11.17 3.07 -10.92
N GLY A 123 -12.02 2.61 -11.86
CA GLY A 123 -11.97 3.03 -13.27
C GLY A 123 -12.28 4.51 -13.50
N GLY A 124 -13.02 5.14 -12.57
CA GLY A 124 -13.31 6.58 -12.59
C GLY A 124 -12.27 7.45 -11.88
N SER A 125 -11.15 6.89 -11.43
CA SER A 125 -10.10 7.64 -10.73
C SER A 125 -9.51 8.74 -11.61
N PRO A 126 -9.33 9.98 -11.10
CA PRO A 126 -8.56 11.01 -11.80
C PRO A 126 -7.12 10.61 -12.12
N VAL A 127 -6.54 9.67 -11.36
CA VAL A 127 -5.19 9.12 -11.61
C VAL A 127 -5.15 8.37 -12.96
N LEU A 128 -6.27 7.79 -13.37
CA LEU A 128 -6.45 7.11 -14.65
C LEU A 128 -7.07 8.04 -15.71
N SER A 129 -6.74 9.32 -15.68
CA SER A 129 -7.15 10.30 -16.69
C SER A 129 -5.98 10.75 -17.57
N ASP A 130 -6.30 11.46 -18.65
CA ASP A 130 -5.30 12.02 -19.58
C ASP A 130 -4.40 13.09 -18.95
N SER A 131 -4.81 13.67 -17.82
CA SER A 131 -3.96 14.58 -17.04
C SER A 131 -2.85 13.85 -16.30
N TYR A 132 -3.00 12.54 -16.08
CA TYR A 132 -2.08 11.70 -15.32
C TYR A 132 -1.60 10.52 -16.18
N PHE A 133 -2.06 9.30 -15.89
CA PHE A 133 -1.49 8.08 -16.46
C PHE A 133 -2.32 7.46 -17.59
N GLY A 134 -3.35 8.16 -18.07
CA GLY A 134 -4.27 7.66 -19.09
C GLY A 134 -5.30 6.69 -18.52
N GLY A 135 -6.39 6.48 -19.24
CA GLY A 135 -7.51 5.63 -18.82
C GLY A 135 -7.45 4.19 -19.32
N ASN A 136 -8.63 3.65 -19.64
CA ASN A 136 -8.76 2.31 -20.19
C ASN A 136 -8.09 2.21 -21.58
N GLY A 137 -7.73 0.99 -21.96
CA GLY A 137 -7.28 0.69 -23.31
C GLY A 137 -8.42 0.75 -24.32
N ASN A 138 -8.13 1.24 -25.52
CA ASN A 138 -9.08 1.22 -26.62
C ASN A 138 -9.14 -0.18 -27.25
N ALA A 139 -10.26 -0.90 -27.07
CA ALA A 139 -10.46 -2.24 -27.63
C ALA A 139 -10.35 -2.30 -29.17
N ALA A 140 -10.63 -1.20 -29.87
CA ALA A 140 -10.43 -1.11 -31.33
C ALA A 140 -8.96 -0.96 -31.74
N SER A 141 -8.07 -0.73 -30.78
CA SER A 141 -6.63 -0.53 -30.96
C SER A 141 -5.84 -1.42 -30.01
N ASP A 142 -6.12 -2.73 -29.98
CA ASP A 142 -5.36 -3.71 -29.18
C ASP A 142 -5.26 -3.36 -27.69
N ASN A 143 -6.30 -2.72 -27.16
CA ASN A 143 -6.37 -2.22 -25.79
C ASN A 143 -5.25 -1.20 -25.45
N CYS A 144 -4.74 -0.47 -26.44
CA CYS A 144 -3.76 0.59 -26.19
C CYS A 144 -4.35 1.70 -25.33
N VAL A 145 -3.62 2.11 -24.30
CA VAL A 145 -3.84 3.39 -23.62
C VAL A 145 -3.48 4.51 -24.59
N THR A 146 -4.40 5.45 -24.81
CA THR A 146 -4.25 6.52 -25.82
C THR A 146 -4.01 7.92 -25.25
N GLY A 147 -4.03 8.07 -23.93
CA GLY A 147 -3.88 9.35 -23.24
C GLY A 147 -2.96 9.29 -22.03
N GLY A 148 -2.73 10.43 -21.38
CA GLY A 148 -1.79 10.55 -20.26
C GLY A 148 -0.34 10.36 -20.65
N ILE A 149 0.55 10.28 -19.65
CA ILE A 149 1.99 10.22 -19.87
C ILE A 149 2.43 9.03 -20.74
N ALA A 150 1.66 7.94 -20.75
CA ALA A 150 1.96 6.72 -21.49
C ALA A 150 1.15 6.54 -22.78
N GLY A 151 0.28 7.49 -23.15
CA GLY A 151 -0.66 7.35 -24.27
C GLY A 151 -0.02 7.21 -25.65
N SER A 152 1.29 7.49 -25.77
CA SER A 152 2.07 7.35 -26.99
C SER A 152 3.29 6.43 -26.83
N TRP A 153 3.39 5.73 -25.70
CA TRP A 153 4.53 4.87 -25.43
C TRP A 153 4.52 3.66 -26.37
N LYS A 154 5.70 3.38 -26.92
CA LYS A 154 6.04 2.17 -27.65
C LYS A 154 7.07 1.38 -26.84
N LEU A 155 6.58 0.37 -26.16
CA LEU A 155 7.35 -0.61 -25.39
C LEU A 155 8.02 -1.59 -26.37
N THR A 156 9.11 -2.21 -25.92
CA THR A 156 9.94 -3.14 -26.70
C THR A 156 10.13 -4.48 -26.01
N PHE A 157 9.82 -4.57 -24.72
CA PHE A 157 9.77 -5.81 -23.95
C PHE A 157 8.31 -6.16 -23.59
N PRO A 158 7.90 -7.44 -23.65
CA PRO A 158 8.64 -8.58 -24.23
C PRO A 158 8.69 -8.55 -25.77
N ASP A 159 7.79 -7.77 -26.37
CA ASP A 159 7.70 -7.49 -27.80
C ASP A 159 7.35 -6.01 -28.02
N VAL A 160 7.29 -5.58 -29.28
CA VAL A 160 6.98 -4.20 -29.61
C VAL A 160 5.47 -3.95 -29.58
N HIS A 161 5.02 -3.17 -28.60
CA HIS A 161 3.59 -2.85 -28.42
C HIS A 161 3.39 -1.49 -27.72
N CYS A 162 2.15 -1.00 -27.69
CA CYS A 162 1.73 0.12 -26.85
C CYS A 162 1.50 -0.34 -25.41
N LEU A 163 1.44 0.57 -24.43
CA LEU A 163 0.93 0.21 -23.10
C LEU A 163 -0.53 -0.26 -23.22
N ARG A 164 -0.86 -1.42 -22.64
CA ARG A 164 -2.22 -1.99 -22.68
C ARG A 164 -2.89 -1.96 -21.31
N ARG A 165 -4.20 -1.66 -21.28
CA ARG A 165 -5.10 -1.80 -20.11
C ARG A 165 -6.47 -2.30 -20.54
N ASN A 166 -7.18 -2.99 -19.65
CA ASN A 166 -8.54 -3.47 -19.92
C ASN A 166 -9.36 -3.50 -18.63
N PHE A 167 -10.20 -2.48 -18.43
CA PHE A 167 -11.07 -2.33 -17.25
C PHE A 167 -12.31 -3.22 -17.30
N GLY A 168 -12.55 -3.94 -18.40
CA GLY A 168 -13.76 -4.72 -18.63
C GLY A 168 -14.86 -3.94 -19.35
N GLU A 169 -16.09 -4.48 -19.31
CA GLU A 169 -17.23 -3.88 -20.03
C GLU A 169 -17.57 -2.49 -19.49
N ALA A 170 -17.86 -1.56 -20.40
CA ALA A 170 -18.24 -0.17 -20.09
C ALA A 170 -17.24 0.57 -19.17
N ASP A 171 -15.95 0.21 -19.25
CA ASP A 171 -14.87 0.77 -18.42
C ASP A 171 -15.09 0.56 -16.91
N THR A 172 -15.83 -0.49 -16.52
CA THR A 172 -16.21 -0.72 -15.13
C THR A 172 -15.29 -1.67 -14.38
N ILE A 173 -14.55 -1.12 -13.42
CA ILE A 173 -13.77 -1.91 -12.45
C ILE A 173 -14.64 -2.19 -11.20
N LYS A 174 -14.72 -3.46 -10.80
CA LYS A 174 -15.33 -3.85 -9.52
C LYS A 174 -14.61 -3.20 -8.34
N SER A 175 -15.34 -2.91 -7.28
CA SER A 175 -14.77 -2.27 -6.10
C SER A 175 -13.59 -3.08 -5.52
N TRP A 176 -12.56 -2.38 -5.09
CA TRP A 176 -11.42 -2.94 -4.36
C TRP A 176 -11.72 -3.08 -2.87
N TYR A 177 -10.74 -3.55 -2.11
CA TYR A 177 -10.83 -3.64 -0.66
C TYR A 177 -10.96 -2.25 -0.04
N SER A 178 -11.93 -2.10 0.88
CA SER A 178 -12.25 -0.81 1.49
C SER A 178 -11.17 -0.34 2.47
N PRO A 179 -11.13 0.97 2.77
CA PRO A 179 -10.26 1.50 3.82
C PRO A 179 -10.47 0.84 5.18
N GLU A 180 -11.73 0.51 5.52
CA GLU A 180 -12.07 -0.25 6.73
C GLU A 180 -11.39 -1.62 6.76
N PHE A 181 -11.44 -2.37 5.66
CA PHE A 181 -10.86 -3.71 5.62
C PHE A 181 -9.35 -3.67 5.71
N ILE A 182 -8.70 -2.76 4.97
CA ILE A 182 -7.25 -2.63 5.01
C ILE A 182 -6.78 -2.13 6.38
N THR A 183 -7.53 -1.26 7.04
CA THR A 183 -7.27 -0.91 8.45
C THR A 183 -7.36 -2.13 9.37
N SER A 184 -8.36 -2.99 9.19
CA SER A 184 -8.50 -4.24 9.94
C SER A 184 -7.31 -5.19 9.69
N VAL A 185 -6.85 -5.33 8.45
CA VAL A 185 -5.64 -6.10 8.10
C VAL A 185 -4.41 -5.55 8.84
N LEU A 186 -4.17 -4.24 8.77
CA LEU A 186 -3.03 -3.60 9.42
C LEU A 186 -3.03 -3.77 10.95
N GLN A 187 -4.21 -3.69 11.59
CA GLN A 187 -4.34 -3.83 13.04
C GLN A 187 -4.23 -5.28 13.53
N ARG A 188 -4.70 -6.25 12.75
CA ARG A 188 -4.69 -7.67 13.12
C ARG A 188 -3.38 -8.38 12.79
N SER A 189 -2.59 -7.82 11.88
CA SER A 189 -1.27 -8.37 11.53
C SER A 189 -0.28 -8.17 12.68
N THR A 190 -0.02 -9.24 13.43
CA THR A 190 0.97 -9.23 14.51
C THR A 190 2.37 -9.62 14.04
N ALA A 191 2.46 -10.48 13.01
CA ALA A 191 3.72 -10.84 12.37
C ALA A 191 3.90 -10.14 11.02
N TYR A 192 5.14 -10.09 10.51
CA TYR A 192 5.42 -9.56 9.18
C TYR A 192 4.84 -10.47 8.10
N SER A 193 4.91 -11.80 8.30
CA SER A 193 4.33 -12.80 7.40
C SER A 193 2.81 -12.64 7.23
N ASP A 194 2.08 -12.31 8.30
CA ASP A 194 0.64 -11.99 8.28
C ASP A 194 0.36 -10.71 7.48
N LEU A 195 1.12 -9.65 7.74
CA LEU A 195 0.99 -8.36 7.04
C LEU A 195 1.23 -8.54 5.54
N ARG A 196 2.33 -9.21 5.18
CA ARG A 196 2.70 -9.52 3.81
C ARG A 196 1.57 -10.26 3.10
N ALA A 197 0.97 -11.28 3.74
CA ALA A 197 -0.16 -12.01 3.17
C ALA A 197 -1.40 -11.13 3.00
N GLY A 198 -1.71 -10.36 4.04
CA GLY A 198 -2.84 -9.47 4.07
C GLY A 198 -2.76 -8.39 3.01
N LEU A 199 -1.57 -7.86 2.70
CA LEU A 199 -1.40 -6.86 1.64
C LEU A 199 -1.35 -7.50 0.25
N GLU A 200 -0.53 -8.55 0.06
CA GLU A 200 -0.28 -9.18 -1.24
C GLU A 200 -1.54 -9.82 -1.84
N ASN A 201 -2.29 -10.57 -1.02
CA ASN A 201 -3.49 -11.29 -1.45
C ASN A 201 -4.74 -10.40 -1.52
N THR A 202 -4.64 -9.12 -1.14
CA THR A 202 -5.79 -8.20 -1.11
C THR A 202 -5.57 -6.95 -1.97
N ILE A 203 -5.16 -5.84 -1.36
CA ILE A 203 -5.06 -4.53 -1.99
C ILE A 203 -3.90 -4.45 -3.00
N HIS A 204 -2.92 -5.34 -2.94
CA HIS A 204 -1.93 -5.49 -4.02
C HIS A 204 -2.53 -6.15 -5.26
N GLY A 205 -3.23 -7.28 -5.10
CA GLY A 205 -3.67 -8.10 -6.22
C GLY A 205 -4.78 -7.49 -7.07
N LEU A 206 -5.79 -6.85 -6.46
CA LEU A 206 -6.94 -6.34 -7.21
C LEU A 206 -6.58 -5.22 -8.21
N PRO A 207 -5.75 -4.21 -7.87
CA PRO A 207 -5.32 -3.22 -8.86
C PRO A 207 -4.57 -3.82 -10.05
N HIS A 208 -3.68 -4.79 -9.82
CA HIS A 208 -3.02 -5.53 -10.91
C HIS A 208 -4.03 -6.24 -11.82
N LEU A 209 -4.91 -7.04 -11.23
CA LEU A 209 -5.88 -7.83 -11.98
C LEU A 209 -6.85 -6.95 -12.77
N SER A 210 -7.41 -5.92 -12.12
CA SER A 210 -8.52 -5.15 -12.66
C SER A 210 -8.15 -4.04 -13.63
N LEU A 211 -6.90 -3.53 -13.60
CA LEU A 211 -6.41 -2.65 -14.65
C LEU A 211 -6.15 -3.41 -15.96
N GLY A 212 -5.99 -4.74 -15.89
CA GLY A 212 -5.81 -5.59 -17.06
C GLY A 212 -4.52 -5.29 -17.82
N GLY A 213 -4.43 -5.77 -19.07
CA GLY A 213 -3.29 -5.51 -19.95
C GLY A 213 -1.94 -5.84 -19.29
N ASP A 214 -0.97 -4.94 -19.40
CA ASP A 214 0.37 -5.17 -18.86
C ASP A 214 0.39 -5.26 -17.33
N MET A 215 -0.48 -4.49 -16.65
CA MET A 215 -0.65 -4.52 -15.19
C MET A 215 -1.10 -5.89 -14.65
N ASN A 216 -1.76 -6.70 -15.47
CA ASN A 216 -2.21 -8.05 -15.12
C ASN A 216 -1.21 -9.15 -15.54
N THR A 217 0.07 -8.80 -15.68
CA THR A 217 1.14 -9.75 -16.03
C THR A 217 2.39 -9.51 -15.18
N MET A 218 3.40 -10.36 -15.37
CA MET A 218 4.73 -10.13 -14.79
C MET A 218 5.50 -9.00 -15.47
N HIS A 219 4.97 -8.43 -16.55
CA HIS A 219 5.47 -7.20 -17.16
C HIS A 219 4.82 -5.94 -16.56
N SER A 220 4.07 -6.06 -15.46
CA SER A 220 3.37 -4.92 -14.84
C SER A 220 4.21 -3.66 -14.60
N PRO A 221 5.53 -3.69 -14.34
CA PRO A 221 6.33 -2.47 -14.25
C PRO A 221 6.42 -1.64 -15.54
N LEU A 222 5.99 -2.18 -16.69
CA LEU A 222 5.85 -1.44 -17.94
C LEU A 222 4.78 -0.35 -17.85
N ASP A 223 3.77 -0.55 -17.00
CA ASP A 223 2.77 0.46 -16.70
C ASP A 223 3.30 1.45 -15.65
N PRO A 224 3.33 2.76 -15.92
CA PRO A 224 3.83 3.74 -14.95
C PRO A 224 3.03 3.78 -13.64
N VAL A 225 1.78 3.30 -13.61
CA VAL A 225 0.96 3.19 -12.39
C VAL A 225 1.50 2.12 -11.43
N PHE A 226 2.25 1.12 -11.91
CA PHE A 226 2.91 0.12 -11.07
C PHE A 226 3.71 0.75 -9.94
N TRP A 227 4.49 1.79 -10.26
CA TRP A 227 5.38 2.46 -9.32
C TRP A 227 4.62 3.17 -8.21
N LEU A 228 3.48 3.78 -8.55
CA LEU A 228 2.60 4.45 -7.60
C LEU A 228 1.86 3.44 -6.71
N HIS A 229 1.43 2.34 -7.30
CA HIS A 229 0.78 1.23 -6.60
C HIS A 229 1.73 0.60 -5.57
N HIS A 230 2.93 0.21 -5.99
CA HIS A 230 3.93 -0.38 -5.09
C HIS A 230 4.51 0.63 -4.09
N SER A 231 4.58 1.91 -4.43
CA SER A 231 4.85 2.98 -3.46
C SER A 231 3.76 3.07 -2.38
N ASN A 232 2.50 2.78 -2.71
CA ASN A 232 1.41 2.71 -1.74
C ASN A 232 1.45 1.42 -0.89
N ILE A 233 1.79 0.26 -1.47
CA ILE A 233 2.03 -0.98 -0.71
C ILE A 233 3.17 -0.77 0.31
N ASP A 234 4.26 -0.14 -0.12
CA ASP A 234 5.37 0.21 0.76
C ASP A 234 4.98 1.23 1.85
N ARG A 235 4.10 2.18 1.53
CA ARG A 235 3.54 3.12 2.52
C ARG A 235 2.79 2.37 3.62
N LEU A 236 1.92 1.42 3.27
CA LEU A 236 1.16 0.62 4.24
C LEU A 236 2.09 -0.24 5.11
N PHE A 237 3.12 -0.84 4.51
CA PHE A 237 4.16 -1.55 5.27
C PHE A 237 4.89 -0.62 6.25
N SER A 238 5.30 0.55 5.78
CA SER A 238 5.98 1.56 6.60
C SER A 238 5.10 2.06 7.77
N GLN A 239 3.79 2.22 7.56
CA GLN A 239 2.84 2.56 8.62
C GLN A 239 2.76 1.48 9.69
N TRP A 240 2.71 0.21 9.27
CA TRP A 240 2.72 -0.92 10.20
C TRP A 240 3.99 -0.94 11.05
N GLN A 241 5.16 -0.68 10.44
CA GLN A 241 6.44 -0.56 11.15
C GLN A 241 6.45 0.60 12.15
N ALA A 242 5.87 1.75 11.78
CA ALA A 242 5.93 2.98 12.59
C ALA A 242 5.17 2.91 13.93
N VAL A 243 4.22 1.98 14.07
CA VAL A 243 3.34 1.87 15.25
C VAL A 243 4.04 1.28 16.46
N ASN A 244 4.90 0.28 16.22
CA ASN A 244 5.71 -0.33 17.25
C ASN A 244 7.13 -0.53 16.70
N PRO A 245 7.92 0.55 16.55
CA PRO A 245 9.20 0.49 15.84
C PRO A 245 10.20 -0.45 16.53
N ASP A 246 10.13 -0.61 17.84
CA ASP A 246 11.04 -1.48 18.61
C ASP A 246 10.84 -2.97 18.27
N GLU A 247 9.62 -3.36 17.92
CA GLU A 247 9.29 -4.73 17.50
C GLU A 247 9.25 -4.89 15.98
N ARG A 248 8.83 -3.85 15.24
CA ARG A 248 8.41 -3.97 13.84
C ARG A 248 9.39 -3.41 12.83
N THR A 249 10.33 -2.54 13.22
CA THR A 249 11.30 -1.98 12.26
C THR A 249 12.06 -3.09 11.55
N TYR A 250 12.48 -4.12 12.28
CA TYR A 250 13.24 -5.25 11.75
C TYR A 250 12.46 -6.58 11.80
N ALA A 251 11.14 -6.55 11.98
CA ALA A 251 10.32 -7.76 11.90
C ALA A 251 10.38 -8.33 10.47
N TYR A 252 10.90 -9.54 10.34
CA TYR A 252 11.08 -10.22 9.06
C TYR A 252 11.04 -11.74 9.26
N ASP A 253 9.84 -12.29 9.37
CA ASP A 253 9.56 -13.71 9.49
C ASP A 253 8.93 -14.30 8.21
N GLY A 254 8.69 -15.61 8.20
CA GLY A 254 8.18 -16.35 7.05
C GLY A 254 9.27 -17.15 6.34
N THR A 255 9.01 -17.52 5.09
CA THR A 255 9.91 -18.36 4.30
C THR A 255 10.17 -17.81 2.90
N ASP A 256 11.27 -18.26 2.30
CA ASP A 256 11.50 -18.13 0.86
C ASP A 256 10.60 -19.10 0.06
N ILE A 257 10.70 -19.06 -1.28
CA ILE A 257 9.95 -19.95 -2.18
C ILE A 257 10.29 -21.44 -2.03
N LYS A 258 11.41 -21.76 -1.37
CA LYS A 258 11.86 -23.14 -1.08
C LYS A 258 11.47 -23.59 0.33
N ASN A 259 10.66 -22.80 1.05
CA ASN A 259 10.25 -23.02 2.44
C ASN A 259 11.40 -22.95 3.46
N ASN A 260 12.52 -22.29 3.13
CA ASN A 260 13.56 -21.99 4.11
C ASN A 260 13.17 -20.77 4.94
N ALA A 261 13.48 -20.78 6.23
CA ALA A 261 13.34 -19.59 7.07
C ALA A 261 14.25 -18.47 6.54
N VAL A 262 13.70 -17.26 6.48
CA VAL A 262 14.44 -16.08 6.01
C VAL A 262 15.22 -15.39 7.13
N SER A 263 16.23 -14.62 6.76
CA SER A 263 17.06 -13.82 7.65
C SER A 263 17.21 -12.39 7.14
N LEU A 264 17.35 -11.45 8.08
CA LEU A 264 17.70 -10.07 7.76
C LEU A 264 19.06 -9.92 7.05
N ASN A 265 19.94 -10.92 7.17
CA ASN A 265 21.24 -10.95 6.47
C ASN A 265 21.17 -11.57 5.06
N ASP A 266 20.02 -12.13 4.68
CA ASP A 266 19.84 -12.63 3.33
C ASP A 266 19.91 -11.48 2.33
N HIS A 267 20.41 -11.77 1.13
CA HIS A 267 20.53 -10.77 0.08
C HIS A 267 19.25 -10.80 -0.77
N LEU A 268 18.72 -9.61 -1.07
CA LEU A 268 17.56 -9.49 -1.95
C LEU A 268 17.89 -10.06 -3.33
N THR A 269 16.95 -10.82 -3.90
CA THR A 269 17.08 -11.54 -5.18
C THR A 269 17.78 -10.71 -6.25
N SER A 270 18.81 -11.26 -6.88
CA SER A 270 19.57 -10.59 -7.96
C SER A 270 20.24 -9.26 -7.56
N THR A 271 20.46 -9.02 -6.25
CA THR A 271 21.19 -7.86 -5.75
C THR A 271 22.23 -8.28 -4.70
N THR A 272 23.12 -7.37 -4.34
CA THR A 272 24.01 -7.52 -3.18
C THR A 272 23.47 -6.82 -1.93
N THR A 273 22.23 -6.35 -1.94
CA THR A 273 21.63 -5.59 -0.83
C THR A 273 21.07 -6.57 0.20
N PRO A 274 21.57 -6.57 1.45
CA PRO A 274 20.98 -7.38 2.50
C PRO A 274 19.62 -6.82 2.92
N VAL A 275 18.69 -7.69 3.34
CA VAL A 275 17.32 -7.30 3.72
C VAL A 275 17.33 -6.19 4.76
N TYR A 276 18.20 -6.24 5.77
CA TYR A 276 18.24 -5.22 6.82
C TYR A 276 18.45 -3.79 6.31
N GLU A 277 19.08 -3.61 5.15
CA GLU A 277 19.36 -2.29 4.56
C GLU A 277 18.07 -1.58 4.13
N VAL A 278 17.04 -2.35 3.74
CA VAL A 278 15.78 -1.81 3.23
C VAL A 278 14.69 -1.73 4.31
N MET A 279 14.97 -2.19 5.52
CA MET A 279 13.96 -2.24 6.59
C MET A 279 13.67 -0.87 7.19
N ARG A 280 14.62 0.07 7.14
CA ARG A 280 14.54 1.35 7.86
C ARG A 280 14.64 2.54 6.91
N LEU A 281 13.54 3.28 6.79
CA LEU A 281 13.49 4.55 6.05
C LEU A 281 14.36 5.63 6.71
N GLY A 282 14.99 6.48 5.91
CA GLY A 282 15.89 7.56 6.32
C GLY A 282 17.32 7.12 6.65
N TYR A 283 17.67 5.85 6.40
CA TYR A 283 18.99 5.28 6.65
C TYR A 283 19.48 4.51 5.42
N GLY A 284 20.80 4.42 5.26
CA GLY A 284 21.42 3.69 4.15
C GLY A 284 20.98 4.23 2.80
N SER A 285 20.53 3.35 1.90
CA SER A 285 20.01 3.72 0.57
C SER A 285 18.54 4.16 0.59
N MET A 286 17.82 3.95 1.70
CA MET A 286 16.39 4.26 1.85
C MET A 286 16.14 5.72 2.25
N CYS A 287 16.73 6.67 1.52
CA CYS A 287 16.67 8.11 1.81
C CYS A 287 15.35 8.77 1.40
N TYR A 288 14.23 8.22 1.85
CA TYR A 288 12.90 8.75 1.62
C TYR A 288 11.97 8.52 2.83
N THR A 289 10.82 9.19 2.81
CA THR A 289 9.71 9.00 3.75
C THR A 289 8.37 9.20 3.02
N TYR A 290 7.25 9.13 3.75
CA TYR A 290 5.92 9.36 3.20
C TYR A 290 5.27 10.59 3.83
N SER A 291 4.46 11.36 3.10
CA SER A 291 3.72 12.49 3.68
C SER A 291 2.80 12.09 4.84
N THR A 292 2.36 10.82 4.85
CA THR A 292 1.52 10.22 5.91
C THR A 292 2.33 9.63 7.07
N ILE A 293 3.66 9.61 6.98
CA ILE A 293 4.57 9.06 7.98
C ILE A 293 5.64 10.12 8.22
N GLN A 294 5.54 10.88 9.30
CA GLN A 294 6.51 11.95 9.55
C GLN A 294 7.94 11.39 9.62
N ALA A 295 8.87 11.99 8.87
CA ALA A 295 10.28 11.60 8.83
C ALA A 295 10.87 11.52 10.25
N ALA A 296 11.69 10.50 10.50
CA ALA A 296 12.63 10.47 11.62
C ALA A 296 13.81 11.43 11.36
N GLY A 297 13.52 12.71 11.13
CA GLY A 297 14.52 13.74 10.79
C GLY A 297 14.61 14.81 11.87
N GLY A 298 15.45 14.58 12.87
CA GLY A 298 15.79 15.58 13.88
C GLY A 298 16.64 15.00 15.01
N SER A 299 17.91 15.39 15.05
CA SER A 299 18.85 15.12 16.16
C SER A 299 18.20 15.36 17.53
N SER A 300 18.06 14.30 18.33
CA SER A 300 18.25 14.30 19.78
C SER A 300 17.78 12.96 20.39
N ASN A 301 18.42 12.56 21.47
CA ASN A 301 18.18 11.37 22.33
C ASN A 301 16.78 11.33 22.98
N ASN A 302 15.71 11.61 22.25
CA ASN A 302 14.35 11.67 22.78
C ASN A 302 13.37 10.91 21.88
N LEU A 303 13.50 9.58 21.84
CA LEU A 303 12.44 8.66 21.39
C LEU A 303 11.09 8.92 22.10
N ALA A 304 11.11 9.56 23.27
CA ALA A 304 9.94 9.88 24.09
C ALA A 304 9.18 11.16 23.70
N ARG A 305 9.64 11.95 22.72
CA ARG A 305 9.01 13.24 22.36
C ARG A 305 8.69 13.36 20.88
N ARG A 306 8.21 12.27 20.26
CA ARG A 306 7.46 12.36 19.01
C ARG A 306 6.19 13.15 19.31
N GLN A 307 6.09 14.32 18.72
CA GLN A 307 5.03 15.29 18.92
C GLN A 307 3.68 14.56 18.84
N LYS A 308 2.89 14.64 19.92
CA LYS A 308 1.47 14.29 19.93
C LYS A 308 0.79 15.17 18.89
N CYS A 309 0.87 14.79 17.61
CA CYS A 309 -0.10 15.26 16.64
C CYS A 309 -1.42 14.73 17.15
N ILE A 310 -2.21 15.61 17.77
CA ILE A 310 -3.61 15.34 18.07
C ILE A 310 -4.28 15.24 16.70
N VAL A 311 -4.17 14.07 16.07
CA VAL A 311 -4.98 13.72 14.92
C VAL A 311 -6.40 13.69 15.48
N ARG A 312 -7.21 14.68 15.12
CA ARG A 312 -8.63 14.62 15.41
C ARG A 312 -9.17 13.35 14.75
N PRO A 313 -9.92 12.50 15.47
CA PRO A 313 -10.54 11.34 14.85
C PRO A 313 -11.33 11.79 13.63
N SER A 314 -11.10 11.15 12.49
CA SER A 314 -11.92 11.34 11.30
C SER A 314 -13.35 10.85 11.56
N LYS A 315 -14.30 11.24 10.70
CA LYS A 315 -15.67 10.72 10.77
C LYS A 315 -15.71 9.19 10.70
N ALA A 316 -14.81 8.58 9.91
CA ALA A 316 -14.71 7.12 9.81
C ALA A 316 -14.14 6.48 11.08
N THR A 317 -13.12 7.10 11.67
CA THR A 317 -12.57 6.65 12.95
C THR A 317 -13.64 6.71 14.05
N GLU A 318 -14.42 7.78 14.10
CA GLU A 318 -15.53 7.90 15.05
C GLU A 318 -16.64 6.87 14.79
N ALA A 319 -16.96 6.59 13.52
CA ALA A 319 -17.95 5.59 13.16
C ALA A 319 -17.50 4.18 13.58
N VAL A 320 -16.26 3.80 13.28
CA VAL A 320 -15.70 2.50 13.67
C VAL A 320 -15.63 2.37 15.19
N ARG A 321 -15.24 3.41 15.93
CA ARG A 321 -15.19 3.40 17.41
C ARG A 321 -16.55 3.19 18.10
N LYS A 322 -17.66 3.42 17.39
CA LYS A 322 -19.02 3.19 17.89
C LYS A 322 -19.51 1.75 17.67
N LEU A 323 -18.75 0.92 16.96
CA LEU A 323 -19.12 -0.49 16.74
C LEU A 323 -19.21 -1.27 18.05
N PRO A 324 -20.02 -2.35 18.10
CA PRO A 324 -20.09 -3.21 19.26
C PRO A 324 -18.71 -3.73 19.69
N PRO A 325 -18.43 -3.87 21.00
CA PRO A 325 -17.13 -4.33 21.52
C PRO A 325 -16.63 -5.63 20.91
N LYS A 326 -17.55 -6.54 20.54
CA LYS A 326 -17.24 -7.79 19.85
C LYS A 326 -16.61 -7.53 18.46
N LEU A 327 -17.21 -6.65 17.66
CA LEU A 327 -16.69 -6.31 16.33
C LEU A 327 -15.38 -5.52 16.42
N LEU A 328 -15.28 -4.59 17.37
CA LEU A 328 -14.03 -3.89 17.65
C LEU A 328 -12.91 -4.88 17.99
N SER A 329 -13.15 -5.84 18.88
CA SER A 329 -12.13 -6.82 19.26
C SER A 329 -11.75 -7.75 18.11
N SER A 330 -12.72 -8.13 17.26
CA SER A 330 -12.49 -9.04 16.13
C SER A 330 -11.77 -8.38 14.96
N TYR A 331 -12.11 -7.14 14.61
CA TYR A 331 -11.65 -6.49 13.38
C TYR A 331 -10.73 -5.29 13.63
N TYR A 332 -10.83 -4.64 14.78
CA TYR A 332 -10.07 -3.43 15.09
C TYR A 332 -9.47 -3.45 16.51
N PRO A 333 -8.56 -4.39 16.79
CA PRO A 333 -8.03 -4.61 18.13
C PRO A 333 -7.32 -3.38 18.72
N SER A 334 -6.85 -2.43 17.90
CA SER A 334 -6.29 -1.16 18.40
C SER A 334 -7.37 -0.29 19.04
N PHE A 335 -8.54 -0.16 18.39
CA PHE A 335 -9.67 0.59 18.93
C PHE A 335 -10.25 -0.08 20.18
N ALA A 336 -10.33 -1.41 20.21
CA ALA A 336 -10.82 -2.16 21.36
C ALA A 336 -9.98 -1.93 22.63
N LYS A 337 -8.66 -1.70 22.48
CA LYS A 337 -7.73 -1.44 23.59
C LYS A 337 -7.77 0.00 24.10
N GLY A 338 -8.54 0.90 23.48
CA GLY A 338 -8.60 2.32 23.86
C GLY A 338 -7.28 3.07 23.65
N GLY A 339 -6.46 2.61 22.69
CA GLY A 339 -5.16 3.20 22.38
C GLY A 339 -5.25 4.63 21.83
N VAL A 340 -4.14 5.36 21.90
CA VAL A 340 -3.97 6.66 21.22
C VAL A 340 -4.05 6.45 19.71
N VAL A 341 -4.59 7.44 18.98
CA VAL A 341 -4.62 7.44 17.51
C VAL A 341 -3.23 7.07 16.96
N SER A 342 -3.15 5.96 16.23
CA SER A 342 -1.91 5.43 15.66
C SER A 342 -1.85 5.63 14.15
N ALA A 343 -0.67 5.42 13.55
CA ALA A 343 -0.52 5.45 12.09
C ALA A 343 -1.40 4.40 11.36
N LEU A 344 -1.91 3.38 12.06
CA LEU A 344 -2.86 2.41 11.49
C LEU A 344 -4.26 3.00 11.28
N GLU A 345 -4.55 4.14 11.89
CA GLU A 345 -5.83 4.84 11.73
C GLU A 345 -5.79 5.82 10.56
N ASN A 346 -4.62 6.02 9.94
CA ASN A 346 -4.44 6.93 8.80
C ASN A 346 -5.32 6.53 7.61
N GLU A 347 -5.55 5.24 7.40
CA GLU A 347 -6.40 4.75 6.31
C GLU A 347 -7.89 4.92 6.63
N LEU A 348 -8.24 5.22 7.87
CA LEU A 348 -9.57 5.71 8.23
C LEU A 348 -9.64 7.24 8.19
N GLY A 349 -8.66 7.96 7.64
CA GLY A 349 -8.67 9.42 7.61
C GLY A 349 -9.93 10.02 6.96
N ASP A 350 -10.23 11.28 7.32
CA ASP A 350 -11.09 12.10 6.49
C ASP A 350 -10.25 12.36 5.25
N TYR A 351 -10.43 11.55 4.20
CA TYR A 351 -9.82 11.84 2.91
C TYR A 351 -10.33 13.20 2.52
N ASP A 352 -9.43 14.17 2.61
CA ASP A 352 -9.68 15.54 2.26
C ASP A 352 -8.80 15.85 1.06
N PRO A 353 -9.23 15.52 -0.16
CA PRO A 353 -8.44 15.77 -1.35
C PRO A 353 -8.41 17.26 -1.70
N ARG A 354 -8.37 18.19 -0.72
CA ARG A 354 -8.55 19.66 -0.84
C ARG A 354 -7.40 20.39 -1.51
N ARG A 355 -6.82 19.84 -2.59
CA ARG A 355 -6.33 20.56 -3.79
C ARG A 355 -5.68 19.57 -4.77
N PRO A 356 -6.46 18.88 -5.61
CA PRO A 356 -5.95 18.31 -6.83
C PRO A 356 -5.90 19.49 -7.81
N MET A 357 -4.71 20.05 -8.03
CA MET A 357 -4.54 20.86 -9.24
C MET A 357 -4.57 19.85 -10.38
N SER A 358 -5.53 20.01 -11.29
CA SER A 358 -5.46 19.34 -12.59
C SER A 358 -4.07 19.59 -13.18
N ALA A 359 -3.48 18.59 -13.84
CA ALA A 359 -2.15 18.72 -14.43
C ALA A 359 -2.04 19.87 -15.46
N ASP A 360 -3.17 20.38 -15.95
CA ASP A 360 -3.27 21.54 -16.83
C ASP A 360 -3.38 22.89 -16.08
N GLY A 361 -3.53 22.90 -14.76
CA GLY A 361 -3.65 24.10 -13.93
C GLY A 361 -4.97 24.88 -14.10
N VAL A 362 -5.96 24.35 -14.83
CA VAL A 362 -7.17 25.09 -15.23
C VAL A 362 -8.43 24.64 -14.48
N VAL A 363 -8.45 23.46 -13.86
CA VAL A 363 -9.64 22.93 -13.18
C VAL A 363 -9.34 22.65 -11.72
N GLU A 364 -9.94 23.45 -10.83
CA GLU A 364 -10.06 23.11 -9.41
C GLU A 364 -10.88 21.81 -9.33
N HIS A 365 -10.22 20.67 -9.17
CA HIS A 365 -10.91 19.42 -8.93
C HIS A 365 -11.46 19.51 -7.51
N LYS A 366 -12.75 19.83 -7.37
CA LYS A 366 -13.40 19.84 -6.06
C LYS A 366 -13.44 18.40 -5.56
N PRO A 367 -12.65 18.04 -4.55
CA PRO A 367 -12.79 16.72 -3.97
C PRO A 367 -14.22 16.52 -3.48
N PHE A 368 -14.77 15.33 -3.72
CA PHE A 368 -16.03 14.95 -3.11
C PHE A 368 -15.83 14.85 -1.60
N VAL A 369 -16.37 15.82 -0.87
CA VAL A 369 -16.43 15.77 0.59
C VAL A 369 -17.43 14.69 0.95
N ALA A 370 -17.00 13.69 1.74
CA ALA A 370 -17.87 12.71 2.38
C ALA A 370 -18.97 13.43 3.19
N SER A 371 -20.11 13.68 2.53
CA SER A 371 -21.28 14.27 3.14
C SER A 371 -22.02 13.21 3.93
N GLU A 372 -22.67 13.61 5.02
CA GLU A 372 -23.41 12.68 5.89
C GLU A 372 -24.56 11.96 5.16
N LYS A 373 -24.97 12.49 4.00
CA LYS A 373 -26.01 11.94 3.12
C LYS A 373 -25.52 10.85 2.16
N MET A 374 -24.21 10.67 1.98
CA MET A 374 -23.67 9.71 1.01
C MET A 374 -23.21 8.39 1.65
N ARG A 375 -23.34 8.23 2.96
CA ARG A 375 -22.99 6.97 3.62
C ARG A 375 -23.93 5.85 3.18
N GLY A 376 -23.40 4.65 3.03
CA GLY A 376 -24.23 3.47 2.77
C GLY A 376 -23.59 2.18 3.24
N HIS A 377 -24.22 1.06 2.90
CA HIS A 377 -23.70 -0.27 3.21
C HIS A 377 -22.47 -0.60 2.38
N MET A 378 -21.43 -1.10 3.06
CA MET A 378 -20.16 -1.41 2.42
C MET A 378 -20.35 -2.43 1.29
N PRO A 379 -19.82 -2.18 0.09
CA PRO A 379 -19.82 -3.16 -0.98
C PRO A 379 -18.79 -4.26 -0.68
N LYS A 380 -19.03 -5.45 -1.21
CA LYS A 380 -18.02 -6.52 -1.26
C LYS A 380 -17.00 -6.20 -2.35
N ALA A 381 -15.73 -6.49 -2.07
CA ALA A 381 -14.66 -6.30 -3.02
C ALA A 381 -14.74 -7.33 -4.17
N GLY A 382 -14.06 -7.04 -5.28
CA GLY A 382 -13.76 -8.04 -6.29
C GLY A 382 -12.93 -9.20 -5.72
N THR A 383 -12.95 -10.34 -6.42
CA THR A 383 -12.17 -11.54 -6.07
C THR A 383 -11.05 -11.75 -7.07
N LEU A 384 -9.94 -12.33 -6.62
CA LEU A 384 -8.87 -12.75 -7.52
C LEU A 384 -9.30 -14.04 -8.25
N ASP A 385 -9.09 -14.07 -9.56
CA ASP A 385 -9.35 -15.27 -10.34
C ASP A 385 -8.20 -16.30 -10.21
N ASN A 386 -8.50 -17.56 -10.52
CA ASN A 386 -7.55 -18.66 -10.36
C ASN A 386 -6.32 -18.54 -11.27
N MET A 387 -6.42 -17.88 -12.42
CA MET A 387 -5.30 -17.67 -13.33
C MET A 387 -4.32 -16.65 -12.74
N TYR A 388 -4.84 -15.54 -12.19
CA TYR A 388 -4.04 -14.57 -11.45
C TYR A 388 -3.35 -15.20 -10.25
N ILE A 389 -4.09 -15.92 -9.41
CA ILE A 389 -3.54 -16.59 -8.22
C ILE A 389 -2.40 -17.54 -8.60
N LYS A 390 -2.58 -18.32 -9.67
CA LYS A 390 -1.55 -19.22 -10.19
C LYS A 390 -0.33 -18.48 -10.73
N MET A 391 -0.54 -17.37 -11.44
CA MET A 391 0.54 -16.53 -11.98
C MET A 391 1.42 -15.99 -10.84
N MET A 392 0.82 -15.55 -9.74
CA MET A 392 1.53 -15.04 -8.57
C MET A 392 2.23 -16.13 -7.73
N GLY A 393 2.02 -17.42 -8.05
CA GLY A 393 2.50 -18.54 -7.24
C GLY A 393 1.82 -18.63 -5.87
N ALA A 394 0.67 -17.97 -5.70
CA ALA A 394 -0.01 -17.83 -4.42
C ALA A 394 -0.79 -19.10 -4.03
N ASN A 395 -0.92 -19.33 -2.73
CA ASN A 395 -1.74 -20.41 -2.21
C ASN A 395 -3.22 -20.05 -2.35
N VAL A 396 -3.95 -20.78 -3.21
CA VAL A 396 -5.38 -20.55 -3.45
C VAL A 396 -6.19 -20.57 -2.15
N THR A 397 -5.89 -21.48 -1.23
CA THR A 397 -6.60 -21.57 0.06
C THR A 397 -6.35 -20.33 0.92
N GLU A 398 -5.12 -19.82 0.96
CA GLU A 398 -4.78 -18.59 1.69
C GLU A 398 -5.51 -17.38 1.08
N VAL A 399 -5.49 -17.23 -0.25
CA VAL A 399 -6.22 -16.14 -0.94
C VAL A 399 -7.71 -16.19 -0.65
N LYS A 400 -8.33 -17.37 -0.76
CA LYS A 400 -9.76 -17.54 -0.49
C LYS A 400 -10.12 -17.33 0.99
N GLN A 401 -9.18 -17.53 1.91
CA GLN A 401 -9.38 -17.15 3.31
C GLN A 401 -9.47 -15.63 3.47
N PHE A 402 -8.58 -14.86 2.84
CA PHE A 402 -8.65 -13.39 2.90
C PHE A 402 -9.91 -12.82 2.25
N GLU A 403 -10.33 -13.35 1.08
CA GLU A 403 -11.59 -12.97 0.45
C GLU A 403 -12.78 -13.23 1.37
N LYS A 404 -12.82 -14.43 1.99
CA LYS A 404 -13.87 -14.79 2.96
C LYS A 404 -13.86 -13.87 4.18
N MET A 405 -12.68 -13.54 4.72
CA MET A 405 -12.55 -12.64 5.86
C MET A 405 -13.04 -11.22 5.54
N ALA A 406 -12.82 -10.74 4.31
CA ALA A 406 -13.35 -9.46 3.87
C ALA A 406 -14.87 -9.47 3.80
N ASP A 407 -15.45 -10.51 3.18
CA ASP A 407 -16.90 -10.70 3.09
C ASP A 407 -17.57 -10.78 4.45
N GLU A 408 -17.02 -11.59 5.36
CA GLU A 408 -17.55 -11.74 6.73
C GLU A 408 -17.47 -10.42 7.51
N MET A 409 -16.41 -9.62 7.31
CA MET A 409 -16.31 -8.30 7.94
C MET A 409 -17.36 -7.35 7.37
N VAL A 410 -17.53 -7.30 6.05
CA VAL A 410 -18.55 -6.45 5.39
C VAL A 410 -19.94 -6.83 5.88
N ASP A 411 -20.27 -8.12 5.91
CA ASP A 411 -21.57 -8.62 6.37
C ASP A 411 -21.81 -8.27 7.86
N ALA A 412 -20.79 -8.42 8.70
CA ALA A 412 -20.86 -8.07 10.13
C ALA A 412 -21.07 -6.56 10.35
N LEU A 413 -20.34 -5.70 9.63
CA LEU A 413 -20.49 -4.25 9.72
C LEU A 413 -21.88 -3.81 9.23
N ASN A 414 -22.31 -4.32 8.08
CA ASN A 414 -23.63 -4.01 7.53
C ASN A 414 -24.77 -4.48 8.45
N SER A 415 -24.64 -5.60 9.15
CA SER A 415 -25.64 -6.07 10.12
C SER A 415 -25.83 -5.15 11.33
N GLU A 416 -24.81 -4.35 11.66
CA GLU A 416 -24.86 -3.33 12.72
C GLU A 416 -25.28 -1.96 12.17
N ASN A 417 -25.79 -1.90 10.94
CA ASN A 417 -26.10 -0.66 10.21
C ASN A 417 -24.91 0.30 10.16
N TYR A 418 -23.68 -0.22 10.12
CA TYR A 418 -22.51 0.59 9.85
C TYR A 418 -22.64 1.14 8.43
N LEU A 419 -22.66 2.47 8.33
CA LEU A 419 -22.66 3.16 7.05
C LEU A 419 -21.25 3.71 6.81
N SER A 420 -20.56 3.15 5.82
CA SER A 420 -19.21 3.60 5.48
C SER A 420 -19.27 5.06 5.01
N PRO A 421 -18.45 5.96 5.58
CA PRO A 421 -18.42 7.35 5.18
C PRO A 421 -17.74 7.56 3.83
N TYR A 422 -17.16 6.51 3.27
CA TYR A 422 -16.49 6.58 1.98
C TYR A 422 -17.44 6.36 0.82
N LEU A 423 -18.67 5.89 1.06
CA LEU A 423 -19.60 5.65 -0.03
C LEU A 423 -20.04 6.95 -0.70
N VAL A 424 -20.10 6.87 -2.03
CA VAL A 424 -20.74 7.87 -2.88
C VAL A 424 -21.90 7.13 -3.53
N ASP A 425 -23.11 7.63 -3.36
CA ASP A 425 -24.26 7.05 -4.05
C ASP A 425 -24.02 7.19 -5.57
N LEU A 426 -23.75 6.07 -6.25
CA LEU A 426 -23.49 6.03 -7.71
C LEU A 426 -24.73 6.47 -8.52
N LEU A 427 -25.84 6.78 -7.84
CA LEU A 427 -27.14 7.11 -8.41
C LEU A 427 -27.40 8.61 -8.61
N GLU A 428 -26.57 9.52 -8.09
CA GLU A 428 -26.68 10.96 -8.43
C GLU A 428 -25.92 11.25 -9.75
N LYS A 429 -26.38 10.63 -10.83
CA LYS A 429 -26.28 11.23 -12.17
C LYS A 429 -27.58 11.99 -12.42
N GLU A 430 -27.67 13.23 -11.92
CA GLU A 430 -28.64 14.21 -12.42
C GLU A 430 -28.08 14.92 -13.66
#